data_AF-A0A0N0P3N4-F1
#
_entry.id   AF-A0A0N0P3N4-F1
#
_cell.length_a   1.000
_cell.length_b   1.000
_cell.length_c   1.000
_cell.angle_alpha   90.00
_cell.angle_beta   90.00
_cell.angle_gamma   90.00
#
_symmetry.space_group_name_H-M   'P 1'
#
loop_
_entity.id
_entity.type
_entity.pdbx_description
1 polymer ?
#
loop_
_entity_poly.entity_id
_entity_poly.type
_entity_poly.pdbx_seq_one_letter_code
_entity_poly.pdbx_strand_id
1 'polypeptide(L)'
;MDVASACCGRSEFNQCAMKLKGETMWDLRTRQDAFGTTFQWLEATYSIPVAAAPAEDQVLITAYIVFHPDFHVPQLGFFASSLLSVDELRAALPGLCFMNAVLETSSGVDAVSTRPLVSCSWNDEAQQYMWLVHPCDTENLIRRSRYNGAQGDILVVFVRAMLKYFPLAPSLIPSA
;
A
#
# COMPACT_ATOMS: atom_id res chain seq x y z
N MET A 1 7.71 21.79 -17.41
CA MET A 1 7.36 21.23 -16.09
C MET A 1 7.85 19.81 -16.10
N ASP A 2 8.85 19.53 -15.27
CA ASP A 2 9.46 18.20 -15.18
C ASP A 2 8.41 17.27 -14.54
N VAL A 3 7.85 16.35 -15.32
CA VAL A 3 6.87 15.39 -14.80
C VAL A 3 7.67 14.43 -13.94
N ALA A 4 7.71 14.67 -12.64
CA ALA A 4 8.41 13.80 -11.70
C ALA A 4 7.97 12.35 -11.91
N SER A 5 8.95 11.46 -12.01
CA SER A 5 8.77 10.05 -12.39
C SER A 5 7.73 9.35 -11.50
N ALA A 6 6.96 8.45 -12.11
CA ALA A 6 6.06 7.55 -11.39
C ALA A 6 6.78 6.31 -10.83
N CYS A 7 8.03 6.12 -11.25
CA CYS A 7 8.92 5.07 -10.80
C CYS A 7 10.06 5.66 -9.96
N CYS A 8 10.62 4.86 -9.05
CA CYS A 8 11.78 5.19 -8.24
C CYS A 8 12.76 4.02 -8.20
N GLY A 9 14.04 4.33 -8.01
CA GLY A 9 15.02 3.30 -7.68
C GLY A 9 14.93 2.88 -6.22
N ARG A 10 15.50 1.72 -5.86
CA ARG A 10 15.59 1.26 -4.46
C ARG A 10 16.25 2.30 -3.55
N SER A 11 17.34 2.92 -3.99
CA SER A 11 18.04 3.95 -3.22
C SER A 11 17.17 5.19 -2.99
N GLU A 12 16.37 5.59 -3.98
CA GLU A 12 15.44 6.70 -3.86
C GLU A 12 14.28 6.35 -2.91
N PHE A 13 13.72 5.14 -3.03
CA PHE A 13 12.71 4.62 -2.11
C PHE A 13 13.21 4.69 -0.66
N ASN A 14 14.42 4.17 -0.40
CA ASN A 14 15.04 4.16 0.93
C ASN A 14 15.21 5.58 1.50
N GLN A 15 15.65 6.53 0.68
CA GLN A 15 15.78 7.93 1.08
C GLN A 15 14.41 8.55 1.43
N CYS A 16 13.39 8.30 0.61
CA CYS A 16 12.03 8.79 0.86
C CYS A 16 11.45 8.15 2.13
N ALA A 17 11.68 6.85 2.35
CA ALA A 17 11.20 6.13 3.53
C ALA A 17 11.82 6.70 4.81
N MET A 18 13.12 6.99 4.79
CA MET A 18 13.80 7.62 5.93
C MET A 18 13.26 9.03 6.23
N LYS A 19 12.94 9.82 5.20
CA LYS A 19 12.29 11.13 5.37
C LYS A 19 10.89 11.00 5.95
N LEU A 20 10.07 10.11 5.40
CA LEU A 20 8.69 9.90 5.81
C LEU A 20 8.60 9.42 7.26
N LYS A 21 9.50 8.52 7.70
CA LYS A 21 9.66 8.12 9.10
C LYS A 21 10.02 9.29 10.04
N GLY A 22 10.71 10.31 9.54
CA GLY A 22 11.02 11.51 10.32
C GLY A 22 9.83 12.46 10.53
N GLU A 23 8.78 12.30 9.72
CA GLU A 23 7.61 13.19 9.68
C GLU A 23 6.35 12.54 10.26
N THR A 24 6.26 11.22 10.20
CA THR A 24 5.05 10.44 10.51
C THR A 24 5.36 9.30 11.48
N MET A 25 4.32 8.63 11.97
CA MET A 25 4.43 7.47 12.86
C MET A 25 4.70 6.14 12.12
N TRP A 26 5.21 6.19 10.89
CA TRP A 26 5.67 4.98 10.21
C TRP A 26 6.97 4.45 10.85
N ASP A 27 7.00 3.16 11.19
CA ASP A 27 8.22 2.50 11.62
C ASP A 27 9.07 2.12 10.41
N LEU A 28 10.28 2.64 10.33
CA LEU A 28 11.27 2.20 9.35
C LEU A 28 11.88 0.88 9.81
N ARG A 29 11.57 -0.19 9.09
CA ARG A 29 12.18 -1.51 9.27
C ARG A 29 13.33 -1.68 8.30
N THR A 30 14.27 -2.55 8.66
CA THR A 30 15.45 -2.82 7.85
C THR A 30 15.83 -4.28 7.99
N ARG A 31 16.23 -4.89 6.87
CA ARG A 31 16.77 -6.24 6.82
C ARG A 31 17.94 -6.27 5.86
N GLN A 32 18.91 -7.13 6.13
CA GLN A 32 19.97 -7.48 5.19
C GLN A 32 19.82 -8.94 4.78
N ASP A 33 20.02 -9.24 3.49
CA ASP A 33 20.18 -10.63 3.05
C ASP A 33 21.61 -11.13 3.31
N ALA A 34 21.84 -12.41 3.00
CA ALA A 34 23.15 -13.04 3.12
C ALA A 34 24.24 -12.43 2.22
N PHE A 35 23.87 -11.62 1.22
CA PHE A 35 24.78 -10.95 0.30
C PHE A 35 25.04 -9.48 0.68
N GLY A 36 24.47 -9.01 1.79
CA GLY A 36 24.61 -7.63 2.28
C GLY A 36 23.66 -6.64 1.61
N THR A 37 22.74 -7.08 0.76
CA THR A 37 21.70 -6.21 0.20
C THR A 37 20.80 -5.74 1.32
N THR A 38 20.65 -4.42 1.45
CA THR A 38 19.79 -3.81 2.47
C THR A 38 18.40 -3.53 1.90
N PHE A 39 17.40 -4.08 2.55
CA PHE A 39 15.98 -3.86 2.28
C PHE A 39 15.41 -2.98 3.40
N GLN A 40 14.65 -1.96 3.03
CA GLN A 40 13.95 -1.10 3.97
C GLN A 40 12.49 -1.03 3.58
N TRP A 41 11.62 -0.96 4.56
CA TRP A 41 10.18 -0.76 4.36
C TRP A 41 9.62 0.04 5.52
N LEU A 42 8.44 0.62 5.31
CA LEU A 42 7.69 1.27 6.37
C LEU A 42 6.60 0.33 6.85
N GLU A 43 6.38 0.29 8.15
CA GLU A 43 5.40 -0.57 8.81
C GLU A 43 4.61 0.25 9.84
N ALA A 44 3.31 0.00 9.97
CA ALA A 44 2.51 0.57 11.04
C ALA A 44 1.31 -0.33 11.35
N THR A 45 0.98 -0.46 12.63
CA THR A 45 -0.21 -1.20 13.10
C THR A 45 -1.22 -0.23 13.71
N TYR A 46 -2.46 -0.29 13.27
CA TYR A 46 -3.54 0.58 13.75
C TYR A 46 -4.91 -0.03 13.48
N SER A 47 -5.91 0.45 14.21
CA SER A 47 -7.30 0.04 14.04
C SER A 47 -7.97 0.81 12.90
N ILE A 48 -8.74 0.11 12.08
CA ILE A 48 -9.65 0.70 11.10
C ILE A 48 -11.10 0.41 11.50
N PRO A 49 -12.03 1.36 11.30
CA PRO A 49 -13.46 1.10 11.52
C PRO A 49 -13.99 0.14 10.43
N VAL A 50 -14.81 -0.83 10.82
CA VAL A 50 -15.49 -1.68 9.84
C VAL A 50 -16.67 -0.90 9.25
N ALA A 51 -16.62 -0.63 7.93
CA ALA A 51 -17.59 0.23 7.26
C ALA A 51 -19.05 -0.26 7.35
N ALA A 52 -19.27 -1.57 7.57
CA ALA A 52 -20.58 -2.21 7.58
C ALA A 52 -21.07 -2.65 8.98
N ALA A 53 -20.33 -2.33 10.04
CA ALA A 53 -20.61 -2.82 11.39
C ALA A 53 -21.05 -1.69 12.35
N PRO A 54 -21.61 -2.03 13.53
CA PRO A 54 -21.87 -1.04 14.58
C PRO A 54 -20.60 -0.24 14.91
N ALA A 55 -20.75 1.00 15.37
CA ALA A 55 -19.66 1.98 15.52
C ALA A 55 -18.47 1.57 16.42
N GLU A 56 -18.53 0.38 17.03
CA GLU A 56 -17.51 -0.16 17.94
C GLU A 56 -16.64 -1.26 17.31
N ASP A 57 -17.02 -1.81 16.16
CA ASP A 57 -16.25 -2.89 15.52
C ASP A 57 -15.04 -2.31 14.76
N GLN A 58 -13.86 -2.69 15.24
CA GLN A 58 -12.57 -2.28 14.69
C GLN A 58 -11.77 -3.49 14.25
N VAL A 59 -11.09 -3.37 13.11
CA VAL A 59 -10.12 -4.36 12.65
C VAL A 59 -8.72 -3.79 12.85
N LEU A 60 -7.87 -4.53 13.55
CA LEU A 60 -6.46 -4.19 13.67
C LEU A 60 -5.73 -4.61 12.39
N ILE A 61 -5.15 -3.63 11.70
CA ILE A 61 -4.41 -3.82 10.46
C ILE A 61 -2.94 -3.47 10.68
N THR A 62 -2.05 -4.31 10.18
CA THR A 62 -0.65 -3.93 9.97
C THR A 62 -0.45 -3.62 8.50
N ALA A 63 -0.11 -2.37 8.19
CA ALA A 63 0.18 -1.89 6.85
C ALA A 63 1.68 -1.79 6.59
N TYR A 64 2.06 -1.98 5.33
CA TYR A 64 3.42 -1.99 4.84
C TYR A 64 3.53 -1.09 3.60
N ILE A 65 4.59 -0.29 3.52
CA ILE A 65 5.02 0.31 2.25
C ILE A 65 6.37 -0.30 1.91
N VAL A 66 6.39 -1.13 0.87
CA VAL A 66 7.56 -1.87 0.39
C VAL A 66 7.94 -1.39 -1.00
N PHE A 67 9.14 -1.74 -1.46
CA PHE A 67 9.56 -1.45 -2.83
C PHE A 67 9.28 -2.65 -3.73
N HIS A 68 8.62 -2.42 -4.88
CA HIS A 68 8.44 -3.46 -5.89
C HIS A 68 9.59 -3.41 -6.91
N PRO A 69 10.46 -4.43 -6.98
CA PRO A 69 11.65 -4.39 -7.81
C PRO A 69 11.35 -4.35 -9.32
N ASP A 70 10.41 -5.16 -9.81
CA ASP A 70 10.18 -5.27 -11.26
C ASP A 70 9.49 -4.04 -11.88
N PHE A 71 8.63 -3.37 -11.10
CA PHE A 71 7.91 -2.17 -11.56
C PHE A 71 8.58 -0.87 -11.11
N HIS A 72 9.58 -0.94 -10.24
CA HIS A 72 10.26 0.22 -9.68
C HIS A 72 9.29 1.21 -9.02
N VAL A 73 8.33 0.73 -8.24
CA VAL A 73 7.32 1.56 -7.56
C VAL A 73 7.20 1.18 -6.09
N PRO A 74 6.73 2.10 -5.21
CA PRO A 74 6.25 1.68 -3.90
C PRO A 74 5.05 0.75 -4.05
N GLN A 75 4.80 -0.09 -3.05
CA GLN A 75 3.66 -0.99 -3.00
C GLN A 75 3.08 -1.02 -1.60
N LEU A 76 1.76 -0.95 -1.50
CA LEU A 76 1.05 -1.09 -0.23
C LEU A 76 0.78 -2.59 0.00
N GLY A 77 1.25 -3.09 1.14
CA GLY A 77 0.91 -4.40 1.67
C GLY A 77 0.16 -4.28 2.98
N PHE A 78 -0.64 -5.28 3.35
CA PHE A 78 -1.27 -5.32 4.67
C PHE A 78 -1.73 -6.72 5.08
N PHE A 79 -1.99 -6.89 6.38
CA PHE A 79 -2.75 -8.01 6.91
C PHE A 79 -3.58 -7.56 8.11
N ALA A 80 -4.66 -8.30 8.39
CA ALA A 80 -5.43 -8.14 9.62
C ALA A 80 -4.83 -9.02 10.72
N SER A 81 -4.80 -8.53 11.96
CA SER A 81 -4.30 -9.32 13.11
C SER A 81 -5.25 -10.46 13.50
N SER A 82 -6.53 -10.37 13.14
CA SER A 82 -7.50 -11.46 13.22
C SER A 82 -7.59 -12.21 11.90
N LEU A 83 -7.90 -13.50 11.96
CA LEU A 83 -8.23 -14.27 10.76
C LEU A 83 -9.57 -13.76 10.22
N LEU A 84 -9.53 -13.03 9.11
CA LEU A 84 -10.71 -12.56 8.39
C LEU A 84 -10.88 -13.36 7.09
N SER A 85 -12.11 -13.70 6.78
CA SER A 85 -12.50 -14.13 5.44
C SER A 85 -12.31 -12.99 4.43
N VAL A 86 -12.26 -13.34 3.15
CA VAL A 86 -12.13 -12.36 2.06
C VAL A 86 -13.33 -11.41 2.02
N ASP A 87 -14.53 -11.89 2.36
CA ASP A 87 -15.73 -11.06 2.39
C ASP A 87 -15.71 -10.06 3.55
N GLU A 88 -15.21 -10.47 4.72
CA GLU A 88 -15.00 -9.56 5.86
C GLU A 88 -13.94 -8.49 5.53
N LEU A 89 -12.86 -8.87 4.85
CA LEU A 89 -11.86 -7.92 4.35
C LEU A 89 -12.46 -6.95 3.32
N ARG A 90 -13.28 -7.44 2.40
CA ARG A 90 -13.98 -6.63 1.40
C ARG A 90 -14.95 -5.64 2.07
N ALA A 91 -15.61 -6.04 3.16
CA ALA A 91 -16.46 -5.18 3.95
C ALA A 91 -15.68 -4.12 4.75
N ALA A 92 -14.52 -4.49 5.30
CA ALA A 92 -13.65 -3.57 6.04
C ALA A 92 -12.91 -2.57 5.13
N LEU A 93 -12.56 -2.99 3.91
CA LEU A 93 -11.77 -2.23 2.94
C LEU A 93 -12.47 -2.13 1.58
N PRO A 94 -13.64 -1.47 1.50
CA PRO A 94 -14.47 -1.44 0.28
C PRO A 94 -13.82 -0.66 -0.89
N GLY A 95 -12.81 0.16 -0.58
CA GLY A 95 -12.00 0.91 -1.56
C GLY A 95 -11.02 0.04 -2.35
N LEU A 96 -10.86 -1.24 -1.99
CA LEU A 96 -9.98 -2.20 -2.66
C LEU A 96 -10.79 -3.25 -3.42
N CYS A 97 -10.16 -3.83 -4.45
CA CYS A 97 -10.72 -4.95 -5.21
C CYS A 97 -9.92 -6.22 -4.94
N PHE A 98 -10.42 -7.06 -4.04
CA PHE A 98 -9.78 -8.33 -3.67
C PHE A 98 -10.00 -9.39 -4.75
N MET A 99 -8.90 -9.94 -5.27
CA MET A 99 -8.90 -11.10 -6.14
C MET A 99 -8.72 -12.37 -5.32
N ASN A 100 -9.62 -13.34 -5.50
CA ASN A 100 -9.41 -14.70 -5.02
C ASN A 100 -8.62 -15.50 -6.06
N ALA A 101 -7.48 -16.08 -5.67
CA ALA A 101 -6.72 -17.00 -6.52
C ALA A 101 -7.49 -18.31 -6.81
N VAL A 102 -8.59 -18.55 -6.10
CA VAL A 102 -9.47 -19.70 -6.28
C VAL A 102 -10.85 -19.18 -6.72
N LEU A 103 -11.20 -19.38 -8.00
CA LEU A 103 -12.59 -19.34 -8.50
C LEU A 103 -13.33 -17.99 -8.49
N GLU A 104 -12.78 -16.95 -9.14
CA GLU A 104 -13.65 -15.95 -9.78
C GLU A 104 -13.51 -16.05 -11.31
N THR A 105 -14.08 -17.11 -11.88
CA THR A 105 -14.50 -17.19 -13.29
C THR A 105 -15.78 -16.37 -13.55
N SER A 106 -16.08 -15.38 -12.72
CA SER A 106 -17.07 -14.36 -13.03
C SER A 106 -16.45 -13.35 -13.99
N SER A 107 -16.87 -13.46 -15.24
CA SER A 107 -16.69 -12.49 -16.31
C SER A 107 -16.87 -11.05 -15.81
N GLY A 108 -15.75 -10.35 -15.61
CA GLY A 108 -15.75 -8.93 -15.31
C GLY A 108 -14.89 -8.59 -14.10
N VAL A 109 -13.57 -8.55 -14.29
CA VAL A 109 -12.86 -7.36 -13.81
C VAL A 109 -13.53 -6.23 -14.56
N ASP A 110 -14.50 -5.58 -13.92
CA ASP A 110 -15.22 -4.48 -14.55
C ASP A 110 -14.14 -3.50 -14.98
N ALA A 111 -13.93 -3.32 -16.29
CA ALA A 111 -12.87 -2.45 -16.83
C ALA A 111 -13.04 -0.97 -16.39
N VAL A 112 -14.11 -0.71 -15.64
CA VAL A 112 -14.54 0.55 -15.04
C VAL A 112 -14.19 0.66 -13.54
N SER A 113 -13.76 -0.43 -12.88
CA SER A 113 -13.38 -0.36 -11.46
C SER A 113 -12.12 0.50 -11.29
N THR A 114 -12.30 1.69 -10.71
CA THR A 114 -11.20 2.61 -10.38
C THR A 114 -10.44 2.22 -9.11
N ARG A 115 -10.85 1.12 -8.46
CA ARG A 115 -10.26 0.62 -7.21
C ARG A 115 -9.02 -0.22 -7.49
N PRO A 116 -7.93 -0.03 -6.74
CA PRO A 116 -6.73 -0.87 -6.87
C PRO A 116 -7.04 -2.35 -6.62
N LEU A 117 -6.48 -3.21 -7.46
CA LEU A 117 -6.54 -4.65 -7.32
C LEU A 117 -5.61 -5.10 -6.19
N VAL A 118 -6.05 -6.10 -5.43
CA VAL A 118 -5.31 -6.64 -4.29
C VAL A 118 -5.36 -8.16 -4.33
N SER A 119 -4.22 -8.81 -4.11
CA SER A 119 -4.12 -10.27 -4.01
C SER A 119 -3.19 -10.67 -2.87
N CYS A 120 -3.43 -11.85 -2.30
CA CYS A 120 -2.54 -12.40 -1.28
C CYS A 120 -1.32 -13.02 -1.95
N SER A 121 -0.13 -12.50 -1.68
CA SER A 121 1.12 -12.98 -2.27
C SER A 121 2.28 -12.83 -1.28
N TRP A 122 3.36 -13.54 -1.57
CA TRP A 122 4.59 -13.48 -0.79
C TRP A 122 5.35 -12.19 -1.10
N ASN A 123 5.77 -11.47 -0.06
CA ASN A 123 6.68 -10.33 -0.19
C ASN A 123 8.09 -10.73 0.26
N ASP A 124 9.05 -10.66 -0.65
CA ASP A 124 10.43 -11.02 -0.36
C ASP A 124 11.08 -10.07 0.65
N GLU A 125 10.83 -8.76 0.59
CA GLU A 125 11.46 -7.75 1.46
C GLU A 125 11.03 -7.86 2.92
N ALA A 126 9.81 -8.34 3.16
CA ALA A 126 9.25 -8.56 4.47
C ALA A 126 9.29 -10.05 4.91
N GLN A 127 9.66 -10.98 4.02
CA GLN A 127 9.63 -12.44 4.24
C GLN A 127 8.27 -12.92 4.80
N GLN A 128 7.16 -12.46 4.23
CA GLN A 128 5.84 -12.89 4.70
C GLN A 128 4.78 -12.81 3.60
N TYR A 129 3.71 -13.59 3.78
CA TYR A 129 2.50 -13.46 2.97
C TYR A 129 1.67 -12.26 3.46
N MET A 130 1.21 -11.44 2.53
CA MET A 130 0.34 -10.31 2.83
C MET A 130 -0.57 -10.00 1.64
N TRP A 131 -1.63 -9.24 1.89
CA TRP A 131 -2.43 -8.66 0.82
C TRP A 131 -1.66 -7.51 0.20
N LEU A 132 -1.37 -7.61 -1.10
CA LEU A 132 -0.56 -6.65 -1.83
C LEU A 132 -1.39 -5.95 -2.89
N VAL A 133 -1.35 -4.62 -2.92
CA VAL A 133 -1.89 -3.82 -4.01
C VAL A 133 -1.07 -4.08 -5.27
N HIS A 134 -1.73 -4.30 -6.40
CA HIS A 134 -1.06 -4.63 -7.65
C HIS A 134 -0.17 -3.46 -8.12
N PRO A 135 1.11 -3.70 -8.48
CA PRO A 135 2.05 -2.62 -8.81
C PRO A 135 1.63 -1.79 -10.04
N CYS A 136 0.96 -2.41 -11.01
CA CYS A 136 0.40 -1.73 -12.19
C CYS A 136 -0.60 -0.61 -11.82
N ASP A 137 -1.35 -0.78 -10.73
CA ASP A 137 -2.29 0.24 -10.27
C ASP A 137 -1.54 1.40 -9.60
N THR A 138 -0.43 1.10 -8.92
CA THR A 138 0.37 2.10 -8.21
C THR A 138 1.02 3.10 -9.16
N GLU A 139 1.61 2.63 -10.25
CA GLU A 139 2.21 3.51 -11.27
C GLU A 139 1.16 4.50 -11.83
N ASN A 140 -0.02 3.99 -12.19
CA ASN A 140 -1.12 4.80 -12.69
C ASN A 140 -1.66 5.78 -11.65
N LEU A 141 -1.75 5.36 -10.39
CA LEU A 141 -2.21 6.16 -9.27
C LEU A 141 -1.26 7.32 -8.95
N ILE A 142 0.05 7.10 -8.98
CA ILE A 142 1.06 8.15 -8.81
C ILE A 142 0.99 9.14 -9.99
N ARG A 143 0.95 8.64 -11.23
CA ARG A 143 0.82 9.50 -12.43
C ARG A 143 -0.40 10.41 -12.34
N ARG A 144 -1.58 9.84 -12.08
CA ARG A 144 -2.83 10.61 -11.97
C ARG A 144 -2.75 11.66 -10.86
N SER A 145 -2.15 11.32 -9.73
CA SER A 145 -2.00 12.25 -8.62
C SER A 145 -1.07 13.41 -8.97
N ARG A 146 0.06 13.15 -9.65
CA ARG A 146 0.95 14.21 -10.14
C ARG A 146 0.29 15.09 -11.21
N TYR A 147 -0.47 14.51 -12.14
CA TYR A 147 -1.26 15.28 -13.10
C TYR A 147 -2.29 16.20 -12.43
N ASN A 148 -2.83 15.78 -11.28
CA ASN A 148 -3.73 16.57 -10.46
C ASN A 148 -3.01 17.54 -9.51
N GLY A 149 -1.69 17.74 -9.68
CA GLY A 149 -0.91 18.73 -8.94
C GLY A 149 -0.28 18.25 -7.64
N ALA A 150 -0.34 16.94 -7.31
CA ALA A 150 0.32 16.41 -6.13
C ALA A 150 1.84 16.68 -6.18
N GLN A 151 2.35 17.29 -5.11
CA GLN A 151 3.77 17.60 -4.92
C GLN A 151 4.40 16.63 -3.91
N GLY A 152 5.72 16.72 -3.78
CA GLY A 152 6.51 15.88 -2.88
C GLY A 152 7.20 14.71 -3.59
N ASP A 153 7.96 13.97 -2.78
CA ASP A 153 8.62 12.75 -3.22
C ASP A 153 7.62 11.63 -3.54
N ILE A 154 8.12 10.53 -4.10
CA ILE A 154 7.26 9.45 -4.57
C ILE A 154 6.43 8.81 -3.46
N LEU A 155 6.95 8.72 -2.22
CA LEU A 155 6.21 8.12 -1.12
C LEU A 155 5.14 9.06 -0.60
N VAL A 156 5.43 10.37 -0.51
CA VAL A 156 4.41 11.38 -0.16
C VAL A 156 3.25 11.32 -1.14
N VAL A 157 3.54 11.34 -2.45
CA VAL A 157 2.50 11.26 -3.48
C VAL A 157 1.74 9.94 -3.40
N PHE A 158 2.45 8.82 -3.27
CA PHE A 158 1.85 7.48 -3.19
C PHE A 158 0.90 7.34 -1.99
N VAL A 159 1.38 7.66 -0.78
CA VAL A 159 0.61 7.53 0.46
C VAL A 159 -0.65 8.39 0.40
N ARG A 160 -0.53 9.65 -0.03
CA ARG A 160 -1.69 10.55 -0.15
C ARG A 160 -2.69 10.08 -1.20
N ALA A 161 -2.21 9.52 -2.30
CA ALA A 161 -3.06 8.98 -3.35
C ALA A 161 -3.81 7.71 -2.92
N MET A 162 -3.22 6.91 -2.03
CA MET A 162 -3.87 5.72 -1.46
C MET A 162 -4.98 6.05 -0.46
N LEU A 163 -5.05 7.25 0.10
CA LEU A 163 -6.09 7.66 1.08
C LEU A 163 -7.52 7.51 0.57
N LYS A 164 -7.72 7.57 -0.75
CA LYS A 164 -9.03 7.37 -1.37
C LYS A 164 -9.52 5.91 -1.25
N TYR A 165 -8.59 4.96 -1.11
CA TYR A 165 -8.86 3.53 -1.21
C TYR A 165 -8.55 2.77 0.07
N PHE A 166 -7.59 3.27 0.86
CA PHE A 166 -7.11 2.65 2.08
C PHE A 166 -7.22 3.62 3.27
N PRO A 167 -7.89 3.23 4.36
CA PRO A 167 -8.13 4.09 5.52
C PRO A 167 -6.89 4.19 6.42
N LEU A 168 -5.86 4.89 5.96
CA LEU A 168 -4.65 5.14 6.76
C LEU A 168 -4.98 5.97 8.01
N ALA A 169 -4.39 5.61 9.15
CA ALA A 169 -4.47 6.42 10.36
C ALA A 169 -3.90 7.84 10.11
N PRO A 170 -4.49 8.92 10.68
CA PRO A 170 -4.05 10.29 10.41
C PRO A 170 -2.56 10.55 10.69
N SER A 171 -1.99 9.87 11.68
CA SER A 171 -0.57 9.98 12.06
C SER A 171 0.41 9.38 11.04
N LEU A 172 -0.10 8.66 10.03
CA LEU A 172 0.67 8.03 8.95
C LEU A 172 0.62 8.83 7.65
N ILE A 173 -0.13 9.93 7.62
CA ILE A 173 -0.35 10.74 6.44
C ILE A 173 0.69 11.87 6.40
N PRO A 174 1.57 11.93 5.40
CA PRO A 174 2.52 13.02 5.26
C PRO A 174 1.84 14.34 4.91
N SER A 175 2.46 15.44 5.32
CA SER A 175 2.14 16.78 4.83
C SER A 175 2.41 16.89 3.32
N ALA A 176 1.75 17.85 2.67
CA ALA A 176 1.79 18.04 1.22
C ALA A 176 2.97 18.92 0.79
#